data_AF-A0A1H3W3S0-F1
#
_entry.id   AF-A0A1H3W3S0-F1
#
_cell.length_a   1.000
_cell.length_b   1.000
_cell.length_c   1.000
_cell.angle_alpha   90.00
_cell.angle_beta   90.00
_cell.angle_gamma   90.00
#
_symmetry.space_group_name_H-M   'P 1'
#
loop_
_entity.id
_entity.type
_entity.pdbx_description
1 polymer ?
#
loop_
_entity_poly.entity_id
_entity_poly.type
_entity_poly.pdbx_seq_one_letter_code
_entity_poly.pdbx_strand_id
1 'polypeptide(L)' 'MSHANAPLTPEGRRRLAILIVDEGWPIRRAAQRLQVSPSTAQKWAARYRAGLPLTDRSSRPRTSPNRLPKKREHRILS' A
#
# COMPACT_ATOMS: atom_id res chain seq x y z
N MET A 1 5.48 0.91 -16.70
CA MET A 1 5.10 2.01 -15.78
C MET A 1 3.68 1.79 -15.29
N SER A 2 3.43 1.78 -13.99
CA SER A 2 2.06 1.70 -13.43
C SER A 2 1.38 3.06 -13.55
N HIS A 3 0.16 3.10 -14.09
CA HIS A 3 -0.63 4.33 -14.24
C HIS A 3 -0.85 5.04 -12.89
N ALA A 4 -0.82 6.38 -12.87
CA ALA A 4 -0.94 7.18 -11.64
C ALA A 4 -2.22 6.92 -10.85
N ASN A 5 -3.30 6.50 -11.53
CA ASN A 5 -4.59 6.17 -10.91
C ASN A 5 -4.75 4.68 -10.58
N ALA A 6 -3.71 3.85 -10.73
CA ALA A 6 -3.84 2.43 -10.45
C ALA A 6 -4.15 2.20 -8.96
N PRO A 7 -4.94 1.17 -8.61
CA PRO A 7 -5.46 0.96 -7.24
C PRO A 7 -4.40 0.91 -6.14
N LEU A 8 -3.20 0.41 -6.47
CA LEU A 8 -2.08 0.26 -5.54
C LEU A 8 -1.14 1.46 -5.50
N THR A 9 -1.47 2.57 -6.16
CA THR A 9 -0.74 3.84 -6.04
C THR A 9 -1.26 4.65 -4.85
N PRO A 10 -0.51 5.67 -4.36
CA PRO A 10 -0.99 6.59 -3.34
C PRO A 10 -2.34 7.24 -3.71
N GLU A 11 -2.51 7.63 -4.98
CA GLU A 11 -3.74 8.25 -5.47
C GLU A 11 -4.90 7.25 -5.54
N GLY A 12 -4.65 6.02 -5.99
CA GLY A 12 -5.64 4.94 -5.96
C GLY A 12 -6.16 4.65 -4.54
N ARG A 13 -5.26 4.68 -3.54
CA ARG A 13 -5.62 4.50 -2.12
C ARG A 13 -6.39 5.69 -1.56
N ARG A 14 -6.03 6.90 -1.97
CA ARG A 14 -6.76 8.13 -1.60
C ARG A 14 -8.20 8.05 -2.07
N ARG A 15 -8.42 7.73 -3.34
CA ARG A 15 -9.76 7.55 -3.91
C ARG A 15 -10.56 6.46 -3.22
N LEU A 16 -9.94 5.30 -2.98
CA LEU A 16 -10.57 4.21 -2.23
C LEU A 16 -11.05 4.65 -0.84
N ALA A 17 -10.23 5.42 -0.13
CA ALA A 17 -10.56 5.90 1.19
C ALA A 17 -11.68 6.94 1.18
N ILE A 18 -11.66 7.90 0.25
CA ILE A 18 -12.72 8.91 0.06
C ILE A 18 -14.07 8.22 -0.20
N LEU A 19 -14.11 7.26 -1.13
CA LEU A 19 -15.35 6.51 -1.42
C LEU A 19 -15.95 5.87 -0.16
N ILE A 20 -15.12 5.29 0.71
CA ILE A 20 -15.58 4.56 1.91
C ILE A 20 -15.93 5.52 3.06
N VAL A 21 -15.09 6.53 3.30
CA VAL A 21 -15.16 7.37 4.50
C VAL A 21 -16.01 8.60 4.28
N ASP A 22 -15.83 9.28 3.15
CA ASP A 22 -16.48 10.57 2.88
C ASP A 22 -17.79 10.38 2.10
N GLU A 23 -17.82 9.43 1.15
CA GLU A 23 -19.03 9.12 0.37
C GLU A 23 -19.86 7.96 0.95
N GLY A 24 -19.39 7.32 2.02
CA GLY A 24 -20.14 6.28 2.74
C GLY A 24 -20.35 4.97 1.98
N TRP A 25 -19.54 4.67 0.95
CA TRP A 25 -19.68 3.42 0.20
C TRP A 25 -19.36 2.20 1.08
N PRO A 26 -20.10 1.08 0.91
CA PRO A 26 -19.73 -0.19 1.52
C PRO A 26 -18.33 -0.64 1.09
N ILE A 27 -17.52 -1.12 2.03
CA ILE A 27 -16.13 -1.56 1.78
C ILE A 27 -16.04 -2.54 0.61
N ARG A 28 -16.94 -3.53 0.54
CA ARG A 28 -16.93 -4.54 -0.55
C ARG A 28 -17.17 -3.90 -1.92
N ARG A 29 -18.07 -2.92 -2.01
CA ARG A 29 -18.38 -2.21 -3.26
C ARG A 29 -17.17 -1.39 -3.73
N ALA A 30 -16.56 -0.64 -2.83
CA ALA A 30 -15.36 0.16 -3.14
C ALA A 30 -14.16 -0.74 -3.52
N ALA A 31 -13.97 -1.85 -2.80
CA ALA A 31 -12.92 -2.83 -3.08
C ALA A 31 -13.07 -3.46 -4.48
N GLN A 32 -14.30 -3.85 -4.86
CA GLN A 32 -14.59 -4.37 -6.20
C GLN A 32 -14.31 -3.33 -7.29
N ARG A 33 -14.73 -2.07 -7.08
CA ARG A 33 -14.56 -0.98 -8.05
C ARG A 33 -13.09 -0.66 -8.35
N LEU A 34 -12.22 -0.82 -7.35
CA LEU A 34 -10.78 -0.62 -7.46
C LEU A 34 -9.99 -1.94 -7.55
N GLN A 35 -10.65 -3.09 -7.75
CA GLN A 35 -9.98 -4.40 -7.92
C GLN A 35 -8.94 -4.72 -6.83
N VAL A 36 -9.28 -4.44 -5.57
CA VAL A 36 -8.47 -4.79 -4.39
C VAL A 36 -9.25 -5.71 -3.46
N SER A 37 -8.56 -6.41 -2.57
CA SER A 37 -9.24 -7.20 -1.55
C SER A 37 -10.02 -6.31 -0.56
N PRO A 38 -11.15 -6.78 0.00
CA PRO A 38 -11.87 -6.05 1.05
C PRO A 38 -11.00 -5.72 2.26
N SER A 39 -10.08 -6.62 2.63
CA SER A 39 -9.11 -6.40 3.72
C SER A 39 -8.14 -5.24 3.42
N THR A 40 -7.70 -5.10 2.17
CA THR A 40 -6.86 -3.98 1.73
C THR A 40 -7.64 -2.67 1.79
N ALA A 41 -8.89 -2.68 1.34
CA ALA A 41 -9.76 -1.51 1.42
C ALA A 41 -10.04 -1.07 2.87
N GLN A 42 -10.33 -2.02 3.76
CA GLN A 42 -10.51 -1.75 5.18
C GLN A 42 -9.26 -1.14 5.80
N LYS A 43 -8.07 -1.67 5.50
CA LYS A 43 -6.79 -1.14 5.98
C LYS A 43 -6.60 0.33 5.60
N TRP A 44 -6.87 0.68 4.34
CA TRP A 44 -6.68 2.05 3.86
C TRP A 44 -7.74 3.01 4.40
N ALA A 45 -9.00 2.59 4.49
CA ALA A 45 -10.05 3.38 5.13
C ALA A 45 -9.75 3.68 6.61
N ALA A 46 -9.25 2.68 7.35
CA ALA A 46 -8.85 2.87 8.75
C ALA A 46 -7.70 3.89 8.89
N ARG A 47 -6.68 3.83 8.02
CA ARG A 47 -5.58 4.80 8.02
C ARG A 47 -6.04 6.20 7.69
N TYR A 48 -6.93 6.34 6.71
CA TYR A 48 -7.48 7.63 6.32
C TYR A 48 -8.27 8.29 7.46
N ARG A 49 -9.14 7.53 8.14
CA ARG A 49 -9.84 8.01 9.36
C ARG A 49 -8.89 8.47 10.46
N ALA A 50 -7.74 7.81 10.58
CA ALA A 50 -6.71 8.15 11.56
C ALA A 50 -5.78 9.31 11.11
N GLY A 51 -6.01 9.91 9.93
CA GLY A 51 -5.13 10.96 9.38
C GLY A 51 -3.72 10.46 9.04
N LEU A 52 -3.52 9.15 8.91
CA LEU A 52 -2.20 8.56 8.66
C LEU A 52 -1.84 8.62 7.17
N PRO A 53 -0.53 8.66 6.83
CA PRO A 53 -0.07 8.60 5.45
C PRO A 53 -0.62 7.37 4.71
N LEU A 54 -1.08 7.59 3.47
CA LEU A 54 -1.53 6.52 2.56
C LEU A 54 -0.40 5.91 1.72
N THR A 55 0.83 6.09 2.16
CA THR A 55 2.04 5.53 1.56
C THR A 55 2.31 4.13 2.11
N ASP A 56 3.06 3.33 1.36
CA ASP A 56 3.55 2.07 1.92
C ASP A 56 4.63 2.33 2.93
N ARG A 57 4.59 1.54 4.01
CA ARG A 57 5.73 1.43 4.89
C ARG A 57 6.77 0.58 4.18
N SER A 58 8.05 0.88 4.41
CA SER A 58 9.12 -0.01 3.98
C SER A 58 8.83 -1.42 4.47
N SER A 59 8.77 -2.37 3.55
CA SER A 59 8.73 -3.80 3.87
C SER A 59 10.10 -4.30 4.34
N ARG A 60 11.16 -3.50 4.16
CA ARG A 60 12.51 -3.87 4.55
C ARG A 60 12.60 -3.96 6.09
N PRO A 61 13.16 -5.05 6.63
CA PRO A 61 13.41 -5.15 8.07
C PRO A 61 14.38 -4.04 8.51
N ARG A 62 14.25 -3.60 9.77
CA ARG A 62 15.14 -2.57 10.34
C ARG A 62 16.58 -3.06 10.46
N THR A 63 16.75 -4.35 10.76
CA THR A 63 18.06 -4.98 10.91
C THR A 63 18.05 -6.33 10.20
N SER A 64 19.17 -6.68 9.56
CA SER A 64 19.39 -8.01 8.98
C SER A 64 20.70 -8.55 9.58
N PRO A 65 20.64 -9.30 10.70
CA PRO A 65 21.83 -9.74 11.42
C PRO A 65 22.72 -10.68 10.58
N ASN A 66 22.11 -11.44 9.68
CA ASN A 66 22.80 -12.37 8.77
C ASN A 66 23.13 -11.75 7.41
N ARG A 67 23.18 -10.41 7.32
CA ARG A 67 23.48 -9.73 6.06
C ARG A 67 24.93 -10.00 5.63
N LEU A 68 25.11 -10.41 4.38
CA LEU A 68 26.43 -10.66 3.83
C LEU A 68 27.27 -9.36 3.77
N PRO A 69 28.61 -9.46 3.93
CA PRO A 69 29.48 -8.33 3.66
C PRO A 69 29.30 -7.81 2.22
N LYS A 70 29.33 -6.48 2.02
CA LYS A 70 29.07 -5.83 0.72
C LYS A 70 29.87 -6.42 -0.45
N LYS A 71 31.09 -6.92 -0.21
CA LYS A 71 31.94 -7.57 -1.22
C LYS A 71 31.34 -8.89 -1.74
N ARG A 72 30.70 -9.68 -0.86
CA ARG A 72 30.01 -10.92 -1.26
C ARG A 72 28.67 -10.62 -1.93
N GLU A 73 27.91 -9.62 -1.44
CA GLU A 73 26.67 -9.18 -2.10
C GLU A 73 26.94 -8.76 -3.56
N HIS A 74 27.97 -7.95 -3.81
CA HIS A 74 28.32 -7.49 -5.17
C HIS A 74 28.68 -8.64 -6.12
N ARG A 75 29.35 -9.70 -5.64
CA ARG A 75 29.70 -10.86 -6.47
C ARG A 75 28.47 -11.66 -6.93
N ILE A 76 27.37 -11.62 -6.18
CA ILE A 76 26.15 -12.38 -6.50
C ILE A 76 25.26 -11.59 -7.48
N LEU A 77 25.25 -10.26 -7.38
CA LEU A 77 24.40 -9.39 -8.19
C LEU A 77 25.02 -8.99 -9.54
N SER A 78 26.33 -9.21 -9.71
CA SER A 78 27.04 -9.07 -10.99
C SER A 78 26.78 -10.27 -11.89
#